data_AF-A0A1C7P9X2-F1
#
_entry.id   AF-A0A1C7P9X2-F1
#
_cell.length_a   1.000
_cell.length_b   1.000
_cell.length_c   1.000
_cell.angle_alpha   90.00
_cell.angle_beta   90.00
_cell.angle_gamma   90.00
#
_symmetry.space_group_name_H-M   'P 1'
#
loop_
_entity.id
_entity.type
_entity.pdbx_description
1 polymer ?
#
loop_
_entity_poly.entity_id
_entity_poly.type
_entity_poly.pdbx_seq_one_letter_code
_entity_poly.pdbx_strand_id
1 'polypeptide(L)'
;MSDTLPPVEDRIGVYDAMEILGYKSRHTVLSMIGDGVLMGWRRPRGRKYILSRRQVEHLDKQLIEKARQDMEERRAVSQLLLDI
;
A
#
# COMPACT_ATOMS: atom_id res chain seq x y z
N MET A 1 -10.86 6.66 -15.98
CA MET A 1 -9.94 5.71 -15.31
C MET A 1 -9.09 5.09 -16.39
N SER A 2 -7.77 4.98 -16.21
CA SER A 2 -6.88 4.45 -17.27
C SER A 2 -7.07 2.94 -17.35
N ASP A 3 -7.66 2.45 -18.44
CA ASP A 3 -8.02 1.03 -18.65
C ASP A 3 -6.82 0.12 -18.97
N THR A 4 -5.61 0.67 -18.92
CA THR A 4 -4.39 -0.06 -19.29
C THR A 4 -3.92 -0.93 -18.14
N LEU A 5 -3.96 -2.25 -18.35
CA LEU A 5 -3.34 -3.23 -17.47
C LEU A 5 -1.82 -2.98 -17.35
N PRO A 6 -1.20 -3.23 -16.18
CA PRO A 6 0.25 -3.13 -16.06
C PRO A 6 0.96 -4.16 -16.96
N PRO A 7 2.23 -3.93 -17.31
CA PRO A 7 3.06 -4.89 -18.03
C PRO A 7 3.05 -6.27 -17.35
N VAL A 8 3.13 -7.36 -18.11
CA VAL A 8 2.92 -8.72 -17.57
C VAL A 8 3.92 -9.05 -16.47
N GLU A 9 5.16 -8.63 -16.65
CA GLU A 9 6.28 -8.74 -15.71
C GLU A 9 6.06 -7.98 -14.39
N ASP A 10 5.19 -6.98 -14.39
CA ASP A 10 4.88 -6.14 -13.22
C ASP A 10 3.57 -6.55 -12.53
N ARG A 11 2.90 -7.60 -13.03
CA ARG A 11 1.62 -8.08 -12.47
C ARG A 11 1.86 -8.95 -11.26
N ILE A 12 1.22 -8.59 -10.15
CA ILE A 12 1.19 -9.41 -8.94
C ILE A 12 -0.23 -9.63 -8.44
N GLY A 13 -0.42 -10.65 -7.62
CA GLY A 13 -1.70 -10.93 -6.97
C GLY A 13 -1.87 -10.22 -5.63
N VAL A 14 -3.07 -10.35 -5.07
CA VAL A 14 -3.41 -9.83 -3.72
C VAL A 14 -2.50 -10.43 -2.63
N TYR A 15 -2.09 -11.70 -2.78
CA TYR A 15 -1.21 -12.37 -1.82
C TYR A 15 0.21 -11.81 -1.86
N ASP A 16 0.80 -11.66 -3.04
CA ASP A 16 2.12 -11.05 -3.18
C ASP A 16 2.12 -9.61 -2.64
N ALA A 17 1.06 -8.85 -2.91
CA ALA A 17 0.93 -7.49 -2.39
C ALA A 17 0.78 -7.45 -0.86
N MET A 18 0.08 -8.43 -0.28
CA MET A 18 -0.02 -8.60 1.17
C MET A 18 1.36 -8.85 1.80
N GLU A 19 2.18 -9.69 1.16
CA GLU A 19 3.55 -9.97 1.61
C GLU A 19 4.45 -8.73 1.51
N ILE A 20 4.42 -8.00 0.38
CA ILE A 20 5.22 -6.78 0.20
C ILE A 20 4.85 -5.72 1.24
N LEU A 21 3.56 -5.50 1.49
CA LEU A 21 3.08 -4.51 2.46
C LEU A 21 3.16 -4.97 3.92
N GLY A 22 3.63 -6.20 4.17
CA GLY A 22 3.76 -6.75 5.53
C GLY A 22 2.44 -6.98 6.27
N TYR A 23 1.31 -7.07 5.56
CA TYR A 23 0.00 -7.33 6.17
C TYR A 23 -0.21 -8.83 6.44
N LYS A 24 -0.97 -9.17 7.50
CA LYS A 24 -1.29 -10.56 7.84
C LYS A 24 -2.56 -11.09 7.18
N SER A 25 -3.32 -10.23 6.50
CA SER A 25 -4.61 -10.58 5.92
C SER A 25 -4.78 -9.99 4.53
N ARG A 26 -5.19 -10.85 3.58
CA ARG A 26 -5.59 -10.42 2.23
C ARG A 26 -6.78 -9.47 2.23
N HIS A 27 -7.59 -9.45 3.30
CA HIS A 27 -8.73 -8.56 3.42
C HIS A 27 -8.30 -7.10 3.52
N THR A 28 -7.16 -6.81 4.14
CA THR A 28 -6.58 -5.47 4.20
C THR A 28 -6.28 -4.95 2.81
N VAL A 29 -5.59 -5.75 1.99
CA VAL A 29 -5.27 -5.39 0.59
C VAL A 29 -6.54 -5.23 -0.24
N LEU A 30 -7.54 -6.09 -0.06
CA LEU A 30 -8.83 -5.95 -0.76
C LEU A 30 -9.57 -4.67 -0.35
N SER A 31 -9.49 -4.27 0.91
CA SER A 31 -10.08 -3.01 1.41
C SER A 31 -9.37 -1.81 0.81
N MET A 32 -8.03 -1.83 0.74
CA MET A 32 -7.24 -0.78 0.08
C MET A 32 -7.59 -0.63 -1.41
N ILE A 33 -7.94 -1.72 -2.10
CA ILE A 33 -8.47 -1.64 -3.48
C ILE A 33 -9.86 -0.99 -3.49
N GLY A 34 -10.74 -1.36 -2.56
CA GLY A 34 -12.08 -0.79 -2.43
C GLY A 34 -12.07 0.70 -2.08
N ASP A 35 -11.11 1.13 -1.26
CA ASP A 35 -10.92 2.51 -0.81
C ASP A 35 -10.17 3.37 -1.85
N GLY A 36 -9.72 2.79 -2.97
CA GLY A 36 -9.00 3.49 -4.03
C GLY A 36 -7.53 3.79 -3.71
N VAL A 37 -6.99 3.23 -2.63
CA VAL A 37 -5.56 3.34 -2.25
C VAL A 37 -4.69 2.53 -3.20
N LEU A 38 -5.15 1.35 -3.62
CA LEU A 38 -4.49 0.49 -4.61
C LEU A 38 -5.36 0.33 -5.86
N MET A 39 -4.80 0.62 -7.03
CA MET A 39 -5.44 0.26 -8.30
C MET A 39 -5.29 -1.23 -8.57
N GLY A 40 -6.41 -1.95 -8.49
CA GLY A 40 -6.52 -3.36 -8.82
C GLY A 40 -7.41 -3.62 -10.04
N TRP A 41 -6.94 -4.45 -10.96
CA TRP A 41 -7.71 -4.88 -12.13
C TRP A 41 -8.36 -6.23 -11.83
N ARG A 42 -9.70 -6.27 -11.88
CA ARG A 42 -10.46 -7.51 -11.66
C ARG A 42 -10.44 -8.36 -12.92
N ARG A 43 -10.07 -9.64 -12.81
CA ARG A 43 -10.16 -10.56 -13.96
C ARG A 43 -11.62 -10.84 -14.33
N PRO A 44 -12.00 -10.84 -15.63
CA PRO A 44 -13.39 -11.07 -16.06
C PRO A 44 -13.96 -12.42 -15.60
N ARG A 45 -13.13 -13.45 -15.51
CA ARG A 45 -13.52 -14.82 -15.14
C ARG A 45 -13.13 -15.24 -13.71
N GLY A 46 -12.82 -14.30 -12.82
CA GLY A 46 -12.44 -14.65 -11.44
C GLY A 46 -12.57 -13.53 -10.42
N ARG A 47 -12.66 -13.90 -9.14
CA ARG A 47 -12.57 -12.96 -8.00
C ARG A 47 -11.13 -12.52 -7.69
N LYS A 48 -10.22 -12.69 -8.65
CA LYS A 48 -8.79 -12.39 -8.49
C LYS A 48 -8.51 -10.99 -9.03
N TYR A 49 -7.87 -10.17 -8.20
CA TYR A 49 -7.31 -8.88 -8.61
C TYR A 49 -5.87 -9.07 -9.08
N ILE A 50 -5.54 -8.33 -10.13
CA ILE A 50 -4.17 -8.08 -10.58
C ILE A 50 -3.79 -6.69 -10.06
N LEU A 51 -2.58 -6.57 -9.54
CA LEU A 51 -2.01 -5.32 -9.05
C LEU A 51 -0.68 -5.07 -9.79
N SER A 52 -0.24 -3.82 -9.82
CA SER A 52 1.12 -3.46 -10.27
C SER A 52 2.07 -3.59 -9.09
N ARG A 53 3.15 -4.36 -9.24
CA ARG A 53 4.19 -4.51 -8.22
C ARG A 53 4.82 -3.17 -7.90
N ARG A 54 5.20 -2.38 -8.91
CA ARG A 54 5.75 -1.03 -8.73
C ARG A 54 4.88 -0.14 -7.85
N GLN A 55 3.57 -0.17 -8.04
CA GLN A 55 2.64 0.62 -7.23
C GLN A 55 2.63 0.17 -5.78
N VAL A 56 2.61 -1.15 -5.54
CA VAL A 56 2.61 -1.71 -4.19
C VAL A 56 3.92 -1.41 -3.47
N GLU A 57 5.07 -1.57 -4.12
CA GLU A 57 6.38 -1.22 -3.57
C GLU A 57 6.52 0.28 -3.31
N HIS A 58 5.93 1.13 -4.16
CA HIS A 58 5.91 2.56 -3.95
C HIS A 58 5.07 2.93 -2.71
N LEU A 59 3.91 2.29 -2.55
CA LEU A 59 3.06 2.50 -1.38
C LEU A 59 3.77 2.05 -0.09
N ASP A 60 4.46 0.91 -0.10
CA ASP A 60 5.24 0.44 1.03
C ASP A 60 6.28 1.48 1.49
N LYS A 61 7.02 2.06 0.54
CA LYS A 61 7.97 3.14 0.83
C LYS A 61 7.31 4.37 1.43
N GLN A 62 6.12 4.76 0.93
CA GLN A 62 5.36 5.88 1.48
C GLN A 62 4.90 5.62 2.92
N LEU A 63 4.47 4.40 3.23
CA LEU A 63 4.05 4.01 4.57
C LEU A 63 5.23 4.05 5.56
N ILE A 64 6.40 3.55 5.15
CA ILE A 64 7.62 3.60 5.95
C ILE A 64 8.05 5.04 6.22
N GLU A 65 8.07 5.89 5.18
CA GLU A 65 8.48 7.28 5.32
C GLU A 65 7.51 8.07 6.21
N LYS A 66 6.19 7.85 6.06
CA LYS A 66 5.19 8.47 6.92
C LYS A 66 5.38 8.05 8.38
N ALA A 67 5.60 6.76 8.65
CA ALA A 67 5.85 6.27 10.01
C ALA A 67 7.09 6.91 10.65
N ARG A 68 8.12 7.21 9.84
CA ARG A 68 9.32 7.94 10.29
C ARG A 68 8.99 9.38 10.68
N GLN A 69 8.25 10.09 9.83
CA GLN A 69 7.81 11.47 10.09
C GLN A 69 6.95 11.56 11.34
N ASP A 70 5.97 10.66 11.50
CA ASP A 70 5.11 10.60 12.69
C ASP A 70 5.93 10.39 14.00
N MET A 71 7.04 9.64 13.94
CA MET A 71 7.94 9.48 15.10
C MET A 71 8.77 10.73 15.38
N GLU A 72 9.27 11.41 14.34
CA GLU A 72 10.02 12.67 14.47
C GLU A 72 9.13 13.78 15.05
N GLU A 73 7.89 13.91 14.58
CA GLU A 73 6.90 14.86 15.10
C GLU A 73 6.60 14.61 16.58
N ARG A 74 6.37 13.34 16.97
CA ARG A 74 6.14 12.99 18.39
C ARG A 74 7.34 13.33 19.28
N ARG A 75 8.56 13.15 18.77
CA ARG A 75 9.78 13.53 19.52
C ARG A 75 9.90 15.04 19.66
N ALA A 76 9.65 15.80 18.58
CA ALA A 76 9.69 17.26 18.61
C ALA A 76 8.65 17.84 19.58
N VAL A 77 7.42 17.33 19.55
CA VAL A 77 6.35 17.74 20.50
C VAL A 77 6.75 17.41 21.94
N SER A 78 7.31 16.22 22.19
CA SER A 78 7.77 15.83 23.52
C SER A 78 8.89 16.76 24.03
N GLN A 79 9.82 17.17 23.16
CA GLN A 79 10.89 18.10 23.52
C GLN A 79 10.34 19.49 23.87
N LEU A 80 9.44 20.03 23.06
CA LEU A 80 8.82 21.34 23.30
C LEU A 80 8.03 21.41 24.61
N LEU A 81 7.40 20.29 25.02
CA LEU A 81 6.66 20.21 26.28
C LEU A 81 7.56 20.11 27.51
N LEU A 82 8.81 19.65 27.37
CA LEU A 82 9.77 19.59 28.47
C LEU A 82 10.46 20.94 28.75
N ASP A 83 10.40 21.86 27.79
CA ASP A 83 11.02 23.18 27.86
C ASP A 83 10.08 24.26 28.44
N ILE A 84 8.87 23.88 28.91
CA ILE A 84 7.84 24.75 29.55
C ILE A 84 7.74 24.41 31.05
#